data_AF-A0A3Q4GEK6-F1
#
_entry.id   AF-A0A3Q4GEK6-F1
#
_cell.length_a   1.000
_cell.length_b   1.000
_cell.length_c   1.000
_cell.angle_alpha   90.00
_cell.angle_beta   90.00
_cell.angle_gamma   90.00
#
_symmetry.space_group_name_H-M   'P 1'
#
loop_
_entity.id
_entity.type
_entity.pdbx_description
1 polymer ?
#
loop_
_entity_poly.entity_id
_entity_poly.type
_entity_poly.pdbx_seq_one_letter_code
_entity_poly.pdbx_strand_id
1 'polypeptide(L)'
;NRQVSQIAVFVLLYLSTTYNVQQTPPSIIKKVGQSVSSQIHCSHNMSIFERILWYKQDEHRAPQFLGYLNLNFPYPEEDVKGKISFNGNGQKYSNLTISNVSVTDSAVYFCAGDQQHHIYSDLHIMTVLLRDTPA
;
A
#
# COMPACT_ATOMS: atom_id res chain seq x y z
N ASN A 1 -21.14 40.25 32.33
CA ASN A 1 -21.14 41.42 31.43
C ASN A 1 -19.92 42.27 31.75
N ARG A 2 -18.92 42.49 30.91
CA ARG A 2 -18.80 42.36 29.46
C ARG A 2 -17.32 42.66 29.19
N GLN A 3 -16.55 41.72 28.65
CA GLN A 3 -15.28 41.87 27.92
C GLN A 3 -14.62 40.46 27.83
N VAL A 4 -15.43 39.46 27.44
CA VAL A 4 -14.91 38.30 26.74
C VAL A 4 -14.81 38.79 25.29
N SER A 5 -13.64 39.26 24.87
CA SER A 5 -13.40 39.55 23.46
C SER A 5 -11.91 39.61 23.13
N GLN A 6 -11.52 38.64 22.32
CA GLN A 6 -10.47 38.77 21.31
C GLN A 6 -9.02 38.59 21.78
N ILE A 7 -8.76 37.53 22.56
CA ILE A 7 -7.60 36.72 22.17
C ILE A 7 -8.07 35.96 20.95
N ALA A 8 -7.68 36.47 19.79
CA ALA A 8 -7.83 35.77 18.52
C ALA A 8 -7.07 34.46 18.64
N VAL A 9 -7.76 33.43 19.14
CA VAL A 9 -7.38 32.05 18.90
C VAL A 9 -7.62 31.89 17.41
N PHE A 10 -6.64 32.29 16.60
CA PHE A 10 -6.43 31.73 15.28
C PHE A 10 -6.14 30.25 15.53
N VAL A 11 -7.21 29.49 15.79
CA VAL A 11 -7.25 28.08 15.39
C VAL A 11 -7.12 28.16 13.88
N LEU A 12 -5.88 28.18 13.41
CA LEU A 12 -5.57 27.70 12.09
C LEU A 12 -6.13 26.29 12.12
N LEU A 13 -7.36 26.13 11.61
CA LEU A 13 -7.79 24.89 11.01
C LEU A 13 -6.77 24.69 9.88
N TYR A 14 -5.62 24.11 10.22
CA TYR A 14 -4.84 23.39 9.27
C TYR A 14 -5.84 22.39 8.71
N LEU A 15 -6.37 22.71 7.53
CA LEU A 15 -6.89 21.71 6.63
C LEU A 15 -5.68 20.81 6.35
N SER A 16 -5.39 19.89 7.25
CA SER A 16 -4.50 18.79 6.96
C SER A 16 -5.27 18.00 5.92
N THR A 17 -5.06 18.31 4.64
CA THR A 17 -5.29 17.33 3.59
C THR A 17 -4.28 16.23 3.87
N THR A 18 -4.58 15.36 4.85
CA THR A 18 -3.78 14.18 5.09
C THR A 18 -3.97 13.33 3.85
N TYR A 19 -2.95 13.36 3.01
CA TYR A 19 -2.76 12.41 1.93
C TYR A 19 -2.74 11.05 2.58
N ASN A 20 -3.86 10.34 2.48
CA ASN A 20 -4.06 9.13 3.23
C ASN A 20 -4.09 7.98 2.24
N VAL A 21 -2.94 7.33 2.12
CA VAL A 21 -2.88 5.99 1.57
C VAL A 21 -3.28 5.05 2.71
N GLN A 22 -4.17 4.10 2.42
CA GLN A 22 -4.67 3.13 3.38
C GLN A 22 -4.52 1.72 2.83
N GLN A 23 -3.93 0.84 3.63
CA GLN A 23 -3.71 -0.54 3.28
C GLN A 23 -4.44 -1.49 4.24
N THR A 24 -5.09 -2.52 3.68
CA THR A 24 -5.83 -3.54 4.44
C THR A 24 -5.71 -4.92 3.80
N PRO A 25 -5.74 -6.00 4.59
CA PRO A 25 -5.62 -6.03 6.06
C PRO A 25 -4.19 -5.64 6.51
N PRO A 26 -3.91 -5.44 7.81
CA PRO A 26 -2.56 -5.16 8.31
C PRO A 26 -1.65 -6.40 8.34
N SER A 27 -2.23 -7.60 8.30
CA SER A 27 -1.45 -8.83 8.18
C SER A 27 -2.24 -9.95 7.52
N ILE A 28 -1.56 -10.82 6.78
CA ILE A 28 -2.15 -12.02 6.18
C ILE A 28 -1.25 -13.21 6.51
N ILE A 29 -1.87 -14.32 6.95
CA ILE A 29 -1.16 -15.58 7.18
C ILE A 29 -1.57 -16.59 6.10
N LYS A 30 -0.60 -17.10 5.33
CA LYS A 30 -0.83 -18.16 4.32
C LYS A 30 0.05 -19.38 4.60
N LYS A 31 -0.38 -20.52 4.07
CA LYS A 31 0.48 -21.72 3.97
C LYS A 31 1.25 -21.68 2.65
N VAL A 32 2.41 -22.34 2.63
CA VAL A 32 3.16 -22.56 1.39
C VAL A 32 2.26 -23.23 0.35
N GLY A 33 2.35 -22.78 -0.90
CA GLY A 33 1.53 -23.24 -2.02
C GLY A 33 0.19 -22.50 -2.19
N GLN A 34 -0.30 -21.79 -1.16
CA GLN A 34 -1.52 -20.99 -1.27
C GLN A 34 -1.26 -19.64 -1.93
N SER A 35 -2.30 -19.01 -2.47
CA SER A 35 -2.22 -17.65 -3.02
C SER A 35 -2.86 -16.60 -2.09
N VAL A 36 -2.32 -15.39 -2.13
CA VAL A 36 -2.95 -14.17 -1.62
C VAL A 36 -3.73 -13.54 -2.78
N SER A 37 -4.92 -14.06 -3.09
CA SER A 37 -5.69 -13.64 -4.27
C SER A 37 -6.40 -12.29 -4.07
N SER A 38 -5.75 -11.19 -4.48
CA SER A 38 -6.29 -9.81 -4.38
C SER A 38 -6.74 -9.41 -2.97
N GLN A 39 -6.10 -9.96 -1.94
CA GLN A 39 -6.50 -9.74 -0.54
C GLN A 39 -5.79 -8.53 0.07
N ILE A 40 -4.70 -8.08 -0.55
CA ILE A 40 -3.92 -6.93 -0.09
C ILE A 40 -4.46 -5.72 -0.85
N HIS A 41 -5.28 -4.93 -0.17
CA HIS A 41 -5.94 -3.76 -0.74
C HIS A 41 -5.20 -2.50 -0.33
N CYS A 42 -4.92 -1.62 -1.29
CA CYS A 42 -4.39 -0.29 -1.08
C CYS A 42 -5.32 0.75 -1.71
N SER A 43 -5.66 1.81 -1.00
CA SER A 43 -6.50 2.90 -1.50
C SER A 43 -5.93 4.27 -1.12
N HIS A 44 -6.36 5.32 -1.81
CA HIS A 44 -6.03 6.69 -1.42
C HIS A 44 -7.18 7.65 -1.73
N ASN A 45 -7.18 8.82 -1.08
CA ASN A 45 -8.18 9.87 -1.27
C ASN A 45 -7.74 10.96 -2.26
N MET A 46 -6.61 10.78 -2.94
CA MET A 46 -6.01 11.78 -3.83
C MET A 46 -6.42 11.63 -5.30
N SER A 47 -7.15 12.62 -5.81
CA SER A 47 -7.64 12.65 -7.20
C SER A 47 -6.54 12.84 -8.25
N ILE A 48 -5.38 13.37 -7.84
CA ILE A 48 -4.25 13.67 -8.73
C ILE A 48 -3.27 12.50 -8.89
N PHE A 49 -3.43 11.44 -8.08
CA PHE A 49 -2.64 10.23 -8.27
C PHE A 49 -3.24 9.43 -9.42
N GLU A 50 -2.38 8.99 -10.32
CA GLU A 50 -2.76 8.09 -11.42
C GLU A 50 -2.17 6.70 -11.22
N ARG A 51 -1.20 6.59 -10.30
CA ARG A 51 -0.40 5.39 -10.07
C ARG A 51 -0.43 4.98 -8.61
N ILE A 52 -0.55 3.67 -8.40
CA ILE A 52 -0.28 3.02 -7.12
C ILE A 52 0.89 2.07 -7.31
N LEU A 53 1.95 2.29 -6.54
CA LEU A 53 3.21 1.55 -6.55
C LEU A 53 3.16 0.49 -5.46
N TRP A 54 3.80 -0.65 -5.72
CA TRP A 54 3.92 -1.76 -4.77
C TRP A 54 5.38 -2.06 -4.45
N TYR A 55 5.64 -2.29 -3.17
CA TYR A 55 6.96 -2.62 -2.65
C TYR A 55 6.89 -3.86 -1.76
N LYS A 56 8.01 -4.58 -1.73
CA LYS A 56 8.30 -5.64 -0.77
C LYS A 56 9.52 -5.25 0.04
N GLN A 57 9.50 -5.48 1.33
CA GLN A 57 10.66 -5.31 2.19
C GLN A 57 10.88 -6.58 3.01
N ASP A 58 11.98 -7.26 2.72
CA ASP A 58 12.49 -8.32 3.59
C ASP A 58 13.07 -7.70 4.87
N GLU A 59 13.14 -8.49 5.94
CA GLU A 59 13.69 -8.05 7.22
C GLU A 59 15.11 -7.46 7.04
N HIS A 60 15.31 -6.25 7.58
CA HIS A 60 16.57 -5.50 7.50
C HIS A 60 17.09 -5.18 6.09
N ARG A 61 16.26 -5.30 5.04
CA ARG A 61 16.62 -4.92 3.67
C ARG A 61 15.97 -3.61 3.26
N ALA A 62 16.53 -2.98 2.22
CA ALA A 62 15.89 -1.88 1.54
C ALA A 62 14.62 -2.38 0.81
N PRO A 63 13.59 -1.53 0.65
CA PRO A 63 12.43 -1.90 -0.16
C PRO A 63 12.78 -2.24 -1.60
N GLN A 64 12.31 -3.38 -2.06
CA GLN A 64 12.32 -3.80 -3.46
C GLN A 64 11.06 -3.29 -4.13
N PHE A 65 11.21 -2.62 -5.26
CA PHE A 65 10.09 -2.23 -6.11
C PHE A 65 9.55 -3.44 -6.86
N LEU A 66 8.23 -3.65 -6.81
CA LEU A 66 7.56 -4.77 -7.46
C LEU A 66 6.87 -4.38 -8.77
N GLY A 67 6.66 -3.08 -8.97
CA GLY A 67 5.90 -2.52 -10.08
C GLY A 67 4.76 -1.62 -9.62
N TYR A 68 3.87 -1.27 -10.55
CA TYR A 68 2.80 -0.32 -10.31
C TYR A 68 1.55 -0.59 -11.15
N LEU A 69 0.42 -0.07 -10.69
CA LEU A 69 -0.81 0.05 -11.46
C LEU A 69 -0.95 1.50 -11.93
N ASN A 70 -1.02 1.74 -13.24
CA ASN A 70 -1.26 3.05 -13.83
C ASN A 70 -2.67 3.11 -14.43
N LEU A 71 -3.55 3.92 -13.86
CA LEU A 71 -4.99 3.85 -14.14
C LEU A 71 -5.45 2.39 -13.98
N ASN A 72 -5.83 1.71 -15.06
CA ASN A 72 -6.26 0.31 -15.01
C ASN A 72 -5.22 -0.66 -15.63
N PHE A 73 -4.01 -0.18 -15.92
CA PHE A 73 -2.95 -0.92 -16.60
C PHE A 73 -1.88 -1.37 -15.60
N PRO A 74 -1.70 -2.68 -15.36
CA PRO A 74 -0.69 -3.19 -14.44
C PRO A 74 0.68 -3.33 -15.11
N TYR A 75 1.73 -2.92 -14.41
CA TYR A 75 3.13 -2.99 -14.83
C TYR A 75 3.97 -3.64 -13.72
N PRO A 76 3.93 -4.98 -13.56
CA PRO A 76 4.85 -5.69 -12.67
C PRO A 76 6.28 -5.70 -13.24
N GLU A 77 7.27 -5.64 -12.36
CA GLU A 77 8.69 -5.83 -12.71
C GLU A 77 8.93 -7.25 -13.26
N GLU A 78 9.93 -7.39 -14.12
CA GLU A 78 10.19 -8.61 -14.88
C GLU A 78 10.48 -9.82 -13.96
N ASP A 79 11.20 -9.59 -12.87
CA ASP A 79 11.61 -10.60 -11.89
C ASP A 79 10.45 -11.18 -11.06
N VAL A 80 9.31 -10.48 -11.01
CA VAL A 80 8.12 -10.90 -10.28
C VAL A 80 6.94 -11.25 -11.19
N LYS A 81 7.10 -11.17 -12.52
CA LYS A 81 6.06 -11.57 -13.48
C LYS A 81 5.64 -13.03 -13.28
N GLY A 82 4.33 -13.27 -13.36
CA GLY A 82 3.71 -14.58 -13.13
C GLY A 82 3.52 -14.94 -11.65
N LYS A 83 4.31 -14.35 -10.75
CA LYS A 83 4.15 -14.49 -9.30
C LYS A 83 3.23 -13.41 -8.74
N ILE A 84 3.45 -12.17 -9.13
CA ILE A 84 2.75 -10.99 -8.64
C ILE A 84 1.84 -10.42 -9.73
N SER A 85 0.66 -9.95 -9.33
CA SER A 85 -0.21 -9.16 -10.19
C SER A 85 -0.97 -8.09 -9.42
N PHE A 86 -1.33 -7.03 -10.15
CA PHE A 86 -2.10 -5.90 -9.63
C PHE A 86 -3.43 -5.81 -10.37
N ASN A 87 -4.48 -5.38 -9.68
CA ASN A 87 -5.73 -4.96 -10.30
C ASN A 87 -6.29 -3.73 -9.58
N GLY A 88 -7.32 -3.12 -10.16
CA GLY A 88 -8.02 -1.97 -9.59
C GLY A 88 -8.01 -0.76 -10.53
N ASN A 89 -7.99 0.43 -9.93
CA ASN A 89 -7.88 1.70 -10.61
C ASN A 89 -6.90 2.59 -9.82
N GLY A 90 -5.73 2.87 -10.37
CA GLY A 90 -4.65 3.64 -9.75
C GLY A 90 -5.01 5.07 -9.33
N GLN A 91 -6.19 5.58 -9.69
CA GLN A 91 -6.74 6.83 -9.15
C GLN A 91 -7.53 6.66 -7.84
N LYS A 92 -7.75 5.41 -7.41
CA LYS A 92 -8.63 5.08 -6.26
C LYS A 92 -8.02 4.00 -5.38
N TYR A 93 -7.66 2.86 -5.99
CA TYR A 93 -7.19 1.69 -5.28
C TYR A 93 -6.45 0.69 -6.19
N SER A 94 -5.61 -0.12 -5.58
CA SER A 94 -4.98 -1.28 -6.19
C SER A 94 -5.05 -2.47 -5.24
N ASN A 95 -5.30 -3.67 -5.76
CA ASN A 95 -5.10 -4.90 -5.00
C ASN A 95 -3.86 -5.64 -5.50
N LEU A 96 -3.05 -6.09 -4.55
CA LEU A 96 -1.91 -6.95 -4.79
C LEU A 96 -2.33 -8.43 -4.66
N THR A 97 -1.92 -9.22 -5.66
CA THR A 97 -2.01 -10.67 -5.65
C THR A 97 -0.61 -11.29 -5.63
N ILE A 98 -0.42 -12.30 -4.78
CA ILE A 98 0.81 -13.11 -4.71
C ILE A 98 0.41 -14.57 -4.92
N SER A 99 0.88 -15.19 -6.01
CA SER A 99 0.53 -16.54 -6.39
C SER A 99 1.48 -17.57 -5.78
N ASN A 100 0.98 -18.76 -5.41
CA ASN A 100 1.80 -19.92 -5.02
C ASN A 100 2.89 -19.57 -3.99
N VAL A 101 2.49 -18.98 -2.86
CA VAL A 101 3.37 -18.38 -1.85
C VAL A 101 4.42 -19.38 -1.35
N SER A 102 5.67 -18.94 -1.21
CA SER A 102 6.81 -19.69 -0.66
C SER A 102 7.43 -18.97 0.54
N VAL A 103 8.38 -19.62 1.22
CA VAL A 103 9.08 -19.07 2.40
C VAL A 103 9.67 -17.68 2.15
N THR A 104 10.21 -17.46 0.95
CA THR A 104 10.83 -16.19 0.52
C THR A 104 9.84 -15.05 0.31
N ASP A 105 8.53 -15.33 0.26
CA ASP A 105 7.50 -14.30 0.11
C ASP A 105 7.05 -13.73 1.46
N SER A 106 7.47 -14.32 2.59
CA SER A 106 7.23 -13.78 3.93
C SER A 106 8.00 -12.47 4.10
N ALA A 107 7.28 -11.36 4.11
CA ALA A 107 7.86 -10.03 4.10
C ALA A 107 6.81 -8.98 4.45
N VAL A 108 7.28 -7.76 4.60
CA VAL A 108 6.44 -6.57 4.61
C VAL A 108 6.10 -6.17 3.18
N TYR A 109 4.83 -5.89 2.90
CA TYR A 109 4.38 -5.32 1.64
C TYR A 109 3.67 -4.00 1.90
N PHE A 110 3.97 -2.99 1.11
CA PHE A 110 3.33 -1.68 1.24
C PHE A 110 3.16 -1.01 -0.11
N CYS A 111 2.22 -0.09 -0.16
CA CYS A 111 1.91 0.69 -1.35
C CYS A 111 2.19 2.17 -1.16
N ALA A 112 2.30 2.87 -2.30
CA ALA A 112 2.38 4.32 -2.35
C ALA A 112 1.59 4.85 -3.54
N GLY A 113 0.96 6.02 -3.39
CA GLY A 113 0.40 6.77 -4.50
C GLY A 113 1.45 7.70 -5.12
N ASP A 114 1.36 7.93 -6.43
CA ASP A 114 2.27 8.82 -7.17
C ASP A 114 1.51 9.82 -8.04
N GLN A 115 1.82 11.09 -7.84
CA GLN A 115 1.50 12.21 -8.73
C GLN A 115 2.77 12.67 -9.44
N GLN A 116 2.88 12.47 -10.75
CA GLN A 116 3.86 13.15 -11.62
C GLN A 116 5.19 13.54 -10.92
N HIS A 117 5.87 12.55 -10.30
CA HIS A 117 7.16 12.65 -9.59
C HIS A 117 7.14 12.92 -8.07
N HIS A 118 5.99 12.91 -7.40
CA HIS A 118 5.86 12.95 -5.94
C HIS A 118 5.23 11.67 -5.40
N ILE A 119 5.96 10.96 -4.52
CA ILE A 119 5.56 9.68 -3.94
C ILE A 119 5.03 9.90 -2.52
N TYR A 120 3.84 9.38 -2.24
CA TYR A 120 3.21 9.39 -0.92
C TYR A 120 2.88 7.96 -0.50
N SER A 121 3.42 7.50 0.63
CA SER A 121 3.26 6.12 1.10
C SER A 121 2.25 6.00 2.24
N ASP A 122 1.71 4.80 2.44
CA ASP A 122 1.00 4.48 3.69
C ASP A 122 2.00 4.45 4.86
N LEU A 123 1.57 4.96 6.01
CA LEU A 123 2.30 4.84 7.28
C LEU A 123 1.96 3.51 8.00
N HIS A 124 0.88 2.84 7.59
CA HIS A 124 0.46 1.55 8.10
C HIS A 124 0.98 0.43 7.19
N ILE A 125 1.99 -0.24 7.68
CA ILE A 125 2.71 -1.29 6.97
C ILE A 125 1.93 -2.61 7.07
N MET A 126 1.81 -3.37 5.97
CA MET A 126 1.23 -4.71 6.02
C MET A 126 2.31 -5.79 6.06
N THR A 127 2.12 -6.79 6.90
CA THR A 127 3.02 -7.94 7.01
C THR A 127 2.38 -9.21 6.46
N VAL A 128 3.00 -9.84 5.46
CA VAL A 128 2.64 -11.20 5.03
C VAL A 128 3.48 -12.19 5.83
N LEU A 129 2.79 -13.02 6.60
CA LEU A 129 3.38 -14.07 7.43
C LEU A 129 3.04 -15.44 6.86
N LEU A 130 3.91 -16.42 7.13
CA LEU A 130 3.65 -17.81 6.79
C LEU A 130 3.33 -18.63 8.03
N ARG A 131 2.45 -19.61 7.86
CA ARG A 131 2.28 -20.69 8.82
C ARG A 131 3.04 -21.91 8.32
N ASP A 132 4.06 -22.31 9.06
CA ASP A 132 4.65 -23.64 8.94
C ASP A 132 3.60 -24.64 9.43
N THR A 133 3.06 -25.47 8.53
CA THR A 133 2.40 -26.70 8.96
C THR A 133 3.44 -27.79 9.06
N PRO A 134 3.51 -28.55 10.17
CA PRO A 134 4.20 -29.82 10.17
C PRO A 134 3.53 -30.70 9.11
N ALA A 135 4.35 -31.42 8.34
CA ALA A 135 3.91 -32.45 7.41
C ALA A 135 3.06 -33.52 8.12
#